data_AF-D9R6G2-F1
#
_entry.id   AF-D9R6G2-F1
#
_cell.length_a   1.000
_cell.length_b   1.000
_cell.length_c   1.000
_cell.angle_alpha   90.00
_cell.angle_beta   90.00
_cell.angle_gamma   90.00
#
_symmetry.space_group_name_H-M   'P 1'
#
loop_
_entity.id
_entity.type
_entity.pdbx_description
1 polymer ?
#
loop_
_entity_poly.entity_id
_entity_poly.type
_entity_poly.pdbx_seq_one_letter_code
_entity_poly.pdbx_strand_id
1 'polypeptide(L)'
;MLSSKNPLQIVVIKGVCSGLGSLTIALTLGERASNLWYILAALVLGFVAYGLSIFFYIHAQRELGATKTSAYYAVAPFIGVALSLVIFRELPSMSFIIALLIMIAGTYFASTDNKAS
;
A
#
# COMPACT_ATOMS: atom_id res chain seq x y z
N MET A 1 -21.14 -15.64 -6.03
CA MET A 1 -21.11 -15.25 -4.61
C MET A 1 -19.66 -15.13 -4.15
N LEU A 2 -19.14 -13.90 -4.05
CA LEU A 2 -17.82 -13.62 -3.45
C LEU A 2 -17.80 -13.83 -1.90
N SER A 3 -18.90 -14.31 -1.32
CA SER A 3 -19.17 -14.40 0.11
C SER A 3 -18.64 -15.67 0.80
N SER A 4 -18.16 -16.68 0.06
CA SER A 4 -17.74 -17.97 0.65
C SER A 4 -16.23 -18.14 0.83
N LYS A 5 -15.41 -17.19 0.37
CA LYS A 5 -13.95 -17.20 0.54
C LYS A 5 -13.58 -16.01 1.41
N ASN A 6 -13.01 -16.28 2.58
CA ASN A 6 -12.56 -15.25 3.51
C ASN A 6 -11.49 -14.39 2.77
N PRO A 7 -11.65 -13.07 2.63
CA PRO A 7 -10.70 -12.20 1.89
C PRO A 7 -9.25 -12.40 2.33
N LEU A 8 -9.06 -12.73 3.61
CA LEU A 8 -7.78 -13.12 4.20
C LEU A 8 -7.09 -14.29 3.47
N GLN A 9 -7.83 -15.31 3.03
CA GLN A 9 -7.26 -16.45 2.29
C GLN A 9 -6.66 -16.00 0.96
N ILE A 10 -7.33 -15.08 0.26
CA ILE A 10 -6.86 -14.57 -1.03
C ILE A 10 -5.57 -13.76 -0.83
N VAL A 11 -5.55 -12.91 0.20
CA VAL A 11 -4.36 -12.11 0.55
C VAL A 11 -3.19 -13.00 0.95
N VAL A 12 -3.42 -14.04 1.77
CA VAL A 12 -2.36 -14.97 2.22
C VAL A 12 -1.79 -15.74 1.03
N ILE A 13 -2.63 -16.32 0.17
CA ILE A 13 -2.16 -17.06 -1.01
C ILE A 13 -1.36 -16.14 -1.93
N LYS A 14 -1.87 -14.93 -2.20
CA LYS A 14 -1.20 -13.97 -3.07
C LYS A 14 0.13 -13.50 -2.47
N GLY A 15 0.18 -13.29 -1.15
CA GLY A 15 1.38 -12.94 -0.41
C GLY A 15 2.43 -14.04 -0.44
N VAL A 16 2.04 -15.30 -0.20
CA VAL A 16 2.96 -16.45 -0.26
C VAL A 16 3.48 -16.65 -1.69
N CYS A 17 2.62 -16.62 -2.70
CA CYS A 17 3.04 -16.76 -4.09
C CYS A 17 4.00 -15.62 -4.51
N SER A 18 3.69 -14.38 -4.14
CA SER A 18 4.56 -13.23 -4.43
C SER A 18 5.90 -13.34 -3.69
N GLY A 19 5.88 -13.68 -2.40
CA GLY A 19 7.10 -13.82 -1.60
C GLY A 19 7.99 -14.95 -2.09
N LEU A 20 7.42 -16.12 -2.38
CA LEU A 20 8.15 -17.24 -2.98
C LEU A 20 8.69 -16.90 -4.36
N GLY A 21 7.92 -16.20 -5.19
CA GLY A 21 8.36 -15.71 -6.50
C GLY A 21 9.59 -14.80 -6.37
N SER A 22 9.50 -13.77 -5.53
CA SER A 22 10.61 -12.85 -5.27
C SER A 22 11.83 -13.54 -4.67
N LEU A 23 11.63 -14.49 -3.73
CA LEU A 23 12.72 -15.27 -3.16
C LEU A 23 13.39 -16.17 -4.19
N THR A 24 12.59 -16.82 -5.06
CA THR A 24 13.10 -17.67 -6.14
C THR A 24 13.96 -16.84 -7.09
N ILE A 25 13.49 -15.66 -7.50
CA ILE A 25 14.25 -14.73 -8.35
C ILE A 25 15.55 -14.30 -7.65
N ALA A 26 15.50 -13.92 -6.37
CA ALA A 26 16.70 -13.54 -5.64
C ALA A 26 17.74 -14.68 -5.60
N LEU A 27 17.28 -15.91 -5.35
CA LEU A 27 18.13 -17.10 -5.34
C LEU A 27 18.70 -17.44 -6.72
N THR A 28 17.93 -17.28 -7.80
CA THR A 28 18.45 -17.51 -9.17
C THR A 28 19.44 -16.44 -9.61
N LEU A 29 19.33 -15.21 -9.10
CA LEU A 29 20.33 -14.15 -9.28
C LEU A 29 21.58 -14.34 -8.42
N GLY A 30 21.60 -15.34 -7.52
CA GLY A 30 22.73 -15.62 -6.64
C GLY A 30 22.86 -14.64 -5.46
N GLU A 31 21.82 -13.86 -5.16
CA GLU A 31 21.78 -12.98 -4.00
C GLU A 31 21.88 -13.82 -2.72
N ARG A 32 22.98 -13.67 -2.00
CA ARG A 32 23.20 -14.34 -0.72
C ARG A 32 22.70 -13.42 0.38
N ALA A 33 21.70 -13.88 1.12
CA ALA A 33 21.22 -13.21 2.32
C ALA A 33 22.27 -13.33 3.44
N SER A 34 23.36 -12.57 3.31
CA SER A 34 24.53 -12.65 4.20
C SER A 34 24.28 -11.95 5.54
N ASN A 35 23.34 -11.00 5.57
CA ASN A 35 23.07 -10.19 6.76
C ASN A 35 21.66 -10.46 7.30
N LEU A 36 21.63 -11.22 8.39
CA LEU A 36 20.41 -11.58 9.12
C LEU A 36 19.59 -10.34 9.55
N TRP A 37 20.25 -9.20 9.80
CA TRP A 37 19.56 -7.97 10.18
C TRP A 37 18.71 -7.40 9.06
N TYR A 38 19.17 -7.44 7.80
CA TYR A 38 18.37 -6.97 6.67
C TYR A 38 17.16 -7.88 6.42
N ILE A 39 17.30 -9.19 6.67
CA ILE A 39 16.18 -10.13 6.58
C ILE A 39 15.12 -9.79 7.62
N LEU A 40 15.52 -9.61 8.88
CA LEU A 40 14.61 -9.24 9.96
C LEU A 40 13.95 -7.87 9.70
N ALA A 41 14.72 -6.89 9.26
CA ALA A 41 14.20 -5.57 8.91
C ALA A 41 13.18 -5.65 7.78
N ALA A 42 13.44 -6.44 6.73
CA ALA A 42 12.51 -6.64 5.62
C ALA A 42 11.23 -7.38 6.05
N LEU A 43 11.34 -8.38 6.93
CA LEU A 43 10.18 -9.09 7.48
C LEU A 43 9.30 -8.16 8.34
N VAL A 44 9.91 -7.37 9.23
CA VAL A 44 9.19 -6.39 10.05
C VAL A 44 8.55 -5.31 9.17
N LEU A 45 9.29 -4.79 8.19
CA LEU A 45 8.76 -3.82 7.24
C LEU A 45 7.56 -4.39 6.47
N GLY A 46 7.65 -5.62 5.96
CA GLY A 46 6.53 -6.28 5.27
C GLY A 46 5.33 -6.54 6.19
N PHE A 47 5.59 -6.96 7.43
CA PHE A 47 4.54 -7.12 8.44
C PHE A 47 3.79 -5.82 8.71
N VAL A 48 4.50 -4.70 8.91
CA VAL A 48 3.87 -3.39 9.18
C VAL A 48 3.20 -2.82 7.93
N ALA A 49 3.90 -2.80 6.80
CA ALA A 49 3.43 -2.15 5.58
C ALA A 49 2.28 -2.88 4.90
N TYR A 50 2.31 -4.22 4.89
CA TYR A 50 1.28 -5.04 4.23
C TYR A 50 0.36 -5.75 5.22
N GLY A 51 0.92 -6.48 6.20
CA GLY A 51 0.12 -7.29 7.13
C GLY A 51 -0.81 -6.44 7.99
N LEU A 52 -0.23 -5.50 8.74
CA LEU A 52 -0.96 -4.63 9.67
C LEU A 52 -1.85 -3.64 8.91
N SER A 53 -1.38 -3.11 7.78
CA SER A 53 -2.16 -2.23 6.90
C SER A 53 -3.46 -2.89 6.41
N ILE A 54 -3.39 -4.12 5.89
CA ILE A 54 -4.57 -4.85 5.42
C ILE A 54 -5.51 -5.19 6.59
N PHE A 55 -4.95 -5.57 7.74
CA PHE A 55 -5.75 -5.83 8.93
C PHE A 55 -6.57 -4.59 9.34
N PHE A 56 -5.93 -3.42 9.44
CA PHE A 56 -6.63 -2.17 9.75
C PHE A 56 -7.61 -1.76 8.67
N TYR A 57 -7.28 -1.97 7.39
CA TYR A 57 -8.19 -1.68 6.28
C TYR A 57 -9.48 -2.52 6.37
N ILE A 58 -9.36 -3.84 6.57
CA ILE A 58 -10.52 -4.74 6.71
C ILE A 58 -11.31 -4.41 7.97
N HIS A 59 -10.63 -4.07 9.08
CA HIS A 59 -11.28 -3.67 10.32
C HIS A 59 -12.05 -2.36 10.16
N ALA A 60 -11.44 -1.34 9.56
CA ALA A 60 -12.09 -0.07 9.24
C ALA A 60 -13.29 -0.25 8.30
N GLN A 61 -13.17 -1.10 7.28
CA GLN A 61 -14.30 -1.43 6.40
C GLN A 61 -15.47 -2.07 7.15
N ARG A 62 -15.20 -2.91 8.14
CA ARG A 62 -16.23 -3.58 8.96
C ARG A 62 -16.94 -2.60 9.89
N GLU A 63 -16.20 -1.70 10.54
CA GLU A 63 -16.74 -0.76 11.54
C GLU A 63 -17.36 0.49 10.89
N LEU A 64 -16.70 1.08 9.88
CA LEU A 64 -17.09 2.36 9.28
C LEU A 64 -17.90 2.20 7.99
N GLY A 65 -17.90 1.01 7.39
CA GLY A 65 -18.46 0.75 6.06
C GLY A 65 -17.49 1.11 4.93
N ALA A 66 -17.71 0.49 3.75
CA ALA A 66 -16.81 0.60 2.60
C ALA A 66 -16.65 2.03 2.09
N THR A 67 -17.74 2.81 2.01
CA THR A 67 -17.74 4.18 1.46
C THR A 67 -16.94 5.16 2.31
N LYS A 68 -17.04 5.08 3.65
CA LYS A 68 -16.25 5.95 4.53
C LYS A 68 -14.78 5.56 4.51
N THR A 69 -14.50 4.26 4.52
CA THR A 69 -13.13 3.74 4.52
C THR A 69 -12.38 4.13 3.23
N SER A 70 -13.03 4.06 2.06
CA SER A 70 -12.41 4.50 0.81
C SER A 70 -12.15 6.01 0.76
N ALA A 71 -13.04 6.83 1.33
CA ALA A 71 -12.83 8.27 1.44
C ALA A 71 -11.61 8.62 2.32
N TYR A 72 -11.42 7.95 3.45
CA TYR A 72 -10.20 8.10 4.26
C TYR A 72 -8.96 7.59 3.53
N TYR A 73 -9.08 6.46 2.81
CA TYR A 73 -7.96 5.88 2.06
C TYR A 73 -7.49 6.78 0.91
N ALA A 74 -8.35 7.62 0.33
CA ALA A 74 -7.99 8.60 -0.69
C ALA A 74 -6.98 9.65 -0.20
N VAL A 75 -6.83 9.82 1.12
CA VAL A 75 -5.86 10.75 1.72
C VAL A 75 -4.45 10.13 1.80
N ALA A 76 -4.33 8.80 1.76
CA ALA A 76 -3.05 8.09 1.86
C ALA A 76 -1.93 8.62 0.94
N PRO A 77 -2.15 8.87 -0.37
CA PRO A 77 -1.09 9.39 -1.24
C PRO A 77 -0.59 10.79 -0.84
N PHE A 78 -1.45 11.64 -0.27
CA PHE A 78 -1.03 12.96 0.24
C PHE A 78 -0.14 12.84 1.47
N ILE A 79 -0.44 11.88 2.36
CA ILE A 79 0.41 11.57 3.52
C ILE A 79 1.77 11.06 3.03
N GLY A 80 1.78 10.21 1.98
CA GLY A 80 3.02 9.74 1.36
C GLY A 80 3.89 10.88 0.80
N VAL A 81 3.28 11.85 0.11
CA VAL A 81 3.95 13.07 -0.37
C VAL A 81 4.54 13.87 0.79
N ALA A 82 3.76 14.12 1.85
CA ALA A 82 4.22 14.87 3.02
C ALA A 82 5.39 14.17 3.74
N LEU A 83 5.27 12.86 3.97
CA LEU A 83 6.33 12.05 4.58
C LEU A 83 7.59 12.04 3.70
N SER A 84 7.44 11.93 2.38
CA SER A 84 8.57 11.96 1.44
C SER A 84 9.36 13.27 1.58
N LEU A 85 8.67 14.42 1.59
CA LEU A 85 9.33 15.73 1.76
C LEU A 85 10.05 15.85 3.11
N VAL A 86 9.46 15.30 4.18
CA VAL A 86 10.08 15.33 5.53
C VAL A 86 11.31 14.42 5.63
N ILE A 87 11.25 13.21 5.05
CA ILE A 87 12.31 12.21 5.16
C ILE A 87 13.48 12.53 4.22
N PHE A 88 13.21 12.77 2.94
CA PHE A 88 14.24 12.98 1.93
C PHE A 88 14.79 14.40 1.93
N ARG A 89 13.99 15.39 2.39
CA ARG A 89 14.38 16.81 2.48
C ARG A 89 14.89 17.39 1.15
N GLU A 90 14.50 16.79 0.03
CA GLU A 90 14.87 17.23 -1.31
C GLU A 90 13.92 18.34 -1.79
N LEU A 91 14.46 19.26 -2.59
CA LEU A 91 13.67 20.28 -3.26
C LEU A 91 12.76 19.60 -4.31
N PRO A 92 11.43 19.74 -4.18
CA PRO A 92 10.51 19.12 -5.13
C PRO A 92 10.78 19.64 -6.54
N SER A 93 11.02 18.72 -7.47
CA SER A 93 11.25 19.05 -8.87
C SER A 93 9.98 19.58 -9.53
N MET A 94 10.12 20.22 -10.69
CA MET A 94 8.95 20.72 -11.42
C MET A 94 7.99 19.60 -11.84
N SER A 95 8.52 18.41 -12.15
CA SER A 95 7.73 17.21 -12.42
C SER A 95 6.93 16.74 -11.19
N PHE A 96 7.48 16.88 -9.98
CA PHE A 96 6.77 16.56 -8.75
C PHE A 96 5.55 17.45 -8.54
N ILE A 97 5.69 18.76 -8.81
CA ILE A 97 4.58 19.71 -8.69
C ILE A 97 3.47 19.37 -9.68
N ILE A 98 3.81 19.04 -10.93
CA ILE A 98 2.84 18.63 -11.94
C ILE A 98 2.12 17.34 -11.51
N ALA A 99 2.86 16.34 -11.03
CA ALA A 99 2.28 15.10 -10.52
C ALA A 99 1.35 15.33 -9.32
N LEU A 100 1.74 16.23 -8.40
CA LEU A 100 0.92 16.62 -7.26
C LEU A 100 -0.41 17.26 -7.70
N LEU A 101 -0.39 18.16 -8.69
CA LEU A 101 -1.59 18.77 -9.24
C LEU A 101 -2.50 17.73 -9.91
N ILE A 102 -1.93 16.81 -10.69
CA ILE A 102 -2.68 15.71 -11.32
C ILE A 102 -3.33 14.82 -10.25
N MET A 103 -2.61 14.52 -9.17
CA MET A 103 -3.12 13.71 -8.06
C MET A 103 -4.27 14.40 -7.31
N ILE A 104 -4.18 15.72 -7.08
CA ILE A 104 -5.27 16.53 -6.50
C ILE A 104 -6.49 16.47 -7.42
N ALA A 105 -6.31 16.73 -8.72
CA ALA A 105 -7.39 16.71 -9.69
C ALA A 105 -8.04 15.32 -9.77
N GLY A 106 -7.26 14.25 -9.86
CA GLY A 106 -7.75 12.87 -9.90
C GLY A 106 -8.53 12.50 -8.64
N THR A 107 -8.05 12.91 -7.46
CA THR A 107 -8.75 12.67 -6.18
C THR A 107 -10.06 13.45 -6.13
N TYR A 108 -10.07 14.69 -6.61
CA TYR A 108 -11.28 15.50 -6.71
C TYR A 108 -12.33 14.84 -7.60
N PHE A 109 -11.96 14.45 -8.83
CA PHE A 109 -12.86 13.76 -9.76
C PHE A 109 -13.39 12.44 -9.17
N ALA A 110 -12.52 11.61 -8.60
CA ALA A 110 -12.91 10.34 -7.98
C ALA A 110 -13.85 10.52 -6.78
N SER A 111 -13.71 11.63 -6.04
CA SER A 111 -14.57 11.96 -4.90
C SER A 111 -15.92 12.52 -5.33
N THR A 112 -16.00 13.21 -6.49
CA THR A 112 -17.25 13.77 -7.02
C THR A 112 -18.11 12.74 -7.73
N ASP A 113 -17.51 11.75 -8.39
CA ASP A 113 -18.24 10.72 -9.15
C ASP A 113 -19.07 9.81 -8.23
N ASN A 114 -18.61 9.62 -6.99
CA ASN A 114 -19.27 8.79 -5.98
C ASN A 114 -20.52 9.44 -5.34
N LYS A 115 -20.94 10.64 -5.79
CA LYS A 115 -22.21 11.29 -5.40
C LYS A 115 -23.37 11.03 -6.38
N ALA A 116 -23.13 10.34 -7.48
CA ALA A 116 -24.15 10.01 -8.47
C ALA A 116 -24.42 8.48 -8.50
N SER A 117 -24.96 7.93 -7.41
CA SER A 117 -25.68 6.63 -7.39
C SER A 117 -26.54 6.52 -6.14
#